data_AF-A0A1C5EMI0-F1
#
_entry.id   AF-A0A1C5EMI0-F1
#
_cell.length_a   1.000
_cell.length_b   1.000
_cell.length_c   1.000
_cell.angle_alpha   90.00
_cell.angle_beta   90.00
_cell.angle_gamma   90.00
#
_symmetry.space_group_name_H-M   'P 1'
#
loop_
_entity.id
_entity.type
_entity.pdbx_description
1 polymer ?
#
loop_
_entity_poly.entity_id
_entity_poly.type
_entity_poly.pdbx_seq_one_letter_code
_entity_poly.pdbx_strand_id
1 'polypeptide(L)' 'MLPDRITVYRGPTLRMCDTREDVVAETEVTVVHEIAHHFGIDDARLHALGYG' A
#
# COMPACT_ATOMS: atom_id res chain seq x y z
N MET A 1 10.59 -6.01 -21.89
CA MET A 1 9.56 -5.48 -20.97
C MET A 1 10.27 -5.06 -19.69
N LEU A 2 10.06 -3.84 -19.20
CA LEU A 2 10.50 -3.43 -17.86
C LEU A 2 9.40 -3.82 -16.87
N PRO A 3 9.73 -4.08 -15.59
CA PRO A 3 8.72 -4.34 -14.57
C PRO A 3 7.84 -3.11 -14.36
N ASP A 4 6.58 -3.34 -14.01
CA ASP A 4 5.69 -2.30 -13.52
C ASP A 4 6.25 -1.69 -12.22
N ARG A 5 5.90 -0.44 -11.96
CA ARG A 5 6.51 0.33 -10.87
C ARG A 5 5.46 0.99 -9.98
N ILE A 6 5.51 0.66 -8.69
CA ILE A 6 4.79 1.36 -7.64
C ILE A 6 5.72 2.41 -7.03
N THR A 7 5.22 3.64 -6.85
CA THR A 7 6.00 4.75 -6.28
C THR A 7 5.41 5.14 -4.93
N VAL A 8 6.19 4.96 -3.85
CA VAL A 8 5.80 5.36 -2.50
C VAL A 8 6.37 6.73 -2.17
N TYR A 9 5.50 7.66 -1.76
CA TYR A 9 5.91 9.02 -1.43
C TYR A 9 6.30 9.15 0.04
N ARG A 10 7.60 9.11 0.32
CA ARG A 10 8.16 9.18 1.69
C ARG A 10 7.59 10.33 2.54
N GLY A 11 7.47 11.55 1.99
CA GLY A 11 7.00 12.71 2.75
C GLY A 11 5.58 12.54 3.31
N PRO A 12 4.58 12.28 2.47
CA PRO A 12 3.24 11.88 2.89
C PRO A 12 3.20 10.70 3.84
N THR A 13 3.88 9.59 3.52
CA THR A 13 3.89 8.38 4.38
C THR A 13 4.38 8.71 5.79
N LEU A 14 5.51 9.42 5.92
CA LEU A 14 6.06 9.77 7.23
C LEU A 14 5.20 10.74 8.04
N ARG A 15 4.31 11.51 7.42
CA ARG A 15 3.40 12.39 8.16
C ARG A 15 2.25 11.63 8.82
N MET A 16 2.02 10.39 8.43
CA MET A 16 0.96 9.52 8.95
C MET A 16 1.47 8.47 9.93
N CYS A 17 2.79 8.44 10.21
CA CYS A 17 3.44 7.38 10.98
C CYS A 17 4.34 7.96 12.07
N ASP A 18 4.33 7.35 13.26
CA ASP A 18 5.13 7.80 14.42
C ASP A 18 6.41 6.99 14.61
N THR A 19 6.41 5.73 14.17
CA THR A 19 7.52 4.79 14.33
C THR A 19 7.99 4.23 12.98
N ARG A 20 9.17 3.59 12.97
CA ARG A 20 9.67 2.90 11.77
C ARG A 20 8.75 1.73 11.40
N GLU A 21 8.23 1.05 12.39
CA GLU A 21 7.31 -0.08 12.26
C GLU A 21 6.01 0.36 11.58
N ASP A 22 5.46 1.53 11.96
CA ASP A 22 4.28 2.11 11.30
C ASP A 22 4.56 2.39 9.81
N VAL A 23 5.73 2.94 9.48
CA VAL A 23 6.11 3.23 8.08
C VAL A 23 6.21 1.97 7.25
N VAL A 24 6.73 0.88 7.82
CA VAL A 24 6.81 -0.42 7.14
C VAL A 24 5.40 -0.95 6.87
N ALA A 25 4.53 -0.95 7.88
CA ALA A 25 3.15 -1.39 7.75
C ALA A 25 2.37 -0.55 6.71
N GLU A 26 2.49 0.78 6.78
CA GLU A 26 1.82 1.70 5.84
C GLU A 26 2.32 1.51 4.39
N THR A 27 3.62 1.23 4.24
CA THR A 27 4.20 0.93 2.91
C THR A 27 3.67 -0.39 2.37
N GLU A 28 3.56 -1.43 3.22
CA GLU A 28 2.98 -2.72 2.83
C GLU A 28 1.53 -2.57 2.39
N VAL A 29 0.72 -1.86 3.20
CA VAL A 29 -0.67 -1.53 2.90
C VAL A 29 -0.75 -0.83 1.55
N THR A 30 -0.01 0.26 1.33
CA THR A 30 -0.02 1.01 0.07
C THR A 30 0.32 0.11 -1.13
N VAL A 31 1.37 -0.70 -1.02
CA VAL A 31 1.81 -1.57 -2.12
C VAL A 31 0.75 -2.63 -2.44
N VAL A 32 0.16 -3.26 -1.43
CA VAL A 32 -0.87 -4.29 -1.65
C VAL A 32 -2.13 -3.69 -2.26
N HIS A 33 -2.54 -2.49 -1.85
CA HIS A 33 -3.68 -1.79 -2.46
C HIS A 33 -3.45 -1.54 -3.95
N GLU A 34 -2.30 -0.99 -4.33
CA GLU A 34 -1.99 -0.69 -5.74
C GLU A 34 -1.89 -1.97 -6.59
N ILE A 35 -1.32 -3.05 -6.05
CA ILE A 35 -1.30 -4.37 -6.72
C ILE A 35 -2.72 -4.89 -6.92
N ALA A 36 -3.54 -4.87 -5.87
CA ALA A 36 -4.90 -5.37 -5.91
C ALA A 36 -5.76 -4.60 -6.93
N HIS A 37 -5.70 -3.27 -6.91
CA HIS A 37 -6.41 -2.43 -7.88
C HIS A 37 -5.92 -2.69 -9.32
N HIS A 38 -4.61 -2.88 -9.53
CA HIS A 38 -4.06 -3.25 -10.84
C HIS A 38 -4.65 -4.56 -11.39
N PHE A 39 -4.97 -5.52 -10.51
CA PHE A 39 -5.62 -6.79 -10.87
C PHE A 39 -7.16 -6.75 -10.81
N GLY A 40 -7.78 -5.60 -10.57
CA GLY A 40 -9.24 -5.44 -10.54
C GLY A 40 -9.91 -5.93 -9.25
N ILE A 41 -9.16 -6.03 -8.16
CA ILE A 41 -9.69 -6.32 -6.82
C ILE A 41 -10.14 -5.00 -6.18
N ASP A 42 -11.36 -4.96 -5.64
CA ASP A 42 -11.91 -3.77 -4.98
C ASP A 42 -11.58 -3.68 -3.49
N ASP A 43 -11.83 -2.51 -2.90
CA ASP A 43 -11.56 -2.23 -1.48
C ASP A 43 -12.35 -3.14 -0.54
N ALA A 44 -13.58 -3.52 -0.91
CA ALA A 44 -14.39 -4.41 -0.09
C ALA A 44 -13.74 -5.80 0.05
N ARG A 45 -13.19 -6.32 -1.06
CA ARG A 45 -12.44 -7.58 -1.08
C ARG A 45 -11.11 -7.46 -0.34
N LEU A 46 -10.40 -6.35 -0.47
CA LEU A 46 -9.16 -6.05 0.26
C LEU A 46 -9.37 -6.00 1.78
N HIS A 47 -10.42 -5.31 2.24
CA HIS A 47 -10.77 -5.24 3.67
C HIS A 47 -11.09 -6.64 4.23
N ALA A 48 -11.78 -7.49 3.45
CA ALA A 48 -12.04 -8.88 3.83
C ALA A 48 -10.77 -9.74 3.94
N LEU A 49 -9.67 -9.32 3.30
CA LEU A 49 -8.35 -9.96 3.39
C LEU A 49 -7.44 -9.35 4.48
N GLY A 50 -7.94 -8.37 5.24
CA GLY A 50 -7.21 -7.68 6.29
C GLY A 50 -6.37 -6.48 5.83
N TYR A 51 -6.61 -6.00 4.60
CA TYR A 51 -5.92 -4.84 4.01
C TYR A 51 -6.92 -3.70 3.80
N GLY A 52 -7.36 -3.03 4.86
CA GLY A 52 -8.23 -1.87 4.76
C GLY A 52 -8.15 -0.96 5.97
#